data_AF-A0A5B7ICM1-F1
#
_entry.id   AF-A0A5B7ICM1-F1
#
_cell.length_a   1.000
_cell.length_b   1.000
_cell.length_c   1.000
_cell.angle_alpha   90.00
_cell.angle_beta   90.00
_cell.angle_gamma   90.00
#
_symmetry.space_group_name_H-M   'P 1'
#
loop_
_entity.id
_entity.type
_entity.pdbx_description
1 polymer ?
#
loop_
_entity_poly.entity_id
_entity_poly.type
_entity_poly.pdbx_seq_one_letter_code
_entity_poly.pdbx_strand_id
1 'polypeptide(L)'
;MWNELGKLCASQALSTADRAGLYSDVFALADAGLLSYTVPLDLSRNLASESDYVPWDAMTATFVGIQRLLASSDAYQSFKDYVSSLVEPLYCSLGWDGEGDHLRRSGSSTICFHIDKYMQLYLSTY
;
A
#
# COMPACT_ATOMS: atom_id res chain seq x y z
N MET A 1 3.81 9.09 19.62
CA MET A 1 4.46 9.76 18.47
C MET A 1 3.94 9.20 17.15
N TRP A 2 4.19 7.92 16.80
CA TRP A 2 3.75 7.34 15.52
C TRP A 2 2.24 7.43 15.24
N ASN A 3 1.41 7.29 16.28
CA ASN A 3 -0.04 7.48 16.14
C ASN A 3 -0.43 8.91 15.71
N GLU A 4 0.32 9.94 16.14
CA GLU A 4 0.07 11.32 15.74
C GLU A 4 0.50 11.55 14.28
N LEU A 5 1.65 11.01 13.88
CA LEU A 5 2.09 11.06 12.48
C LEU A 5 1.14 10.28 11.56
N GLY A 6 0.61 9.15 12.01
CA GLY A 6 -0.43 8.39 11.31
C GLY A 6 -1.71 9.22 11.09
N LYS A 7 -2.17 9.97 12.10
CA LYS A 7 -3.31 10.88 11.94
C LYS A 7 -3.02 11.98 10.91
N LEU A 8 -1.82 12.56 10.93
CA LEU A 8 -1.42 13.60 9.97
C LEU A 8 -1.41 13.05 8.54
N CYS A 9 -0.89 11.82 8.33
CA CYS A 9 -0.98 11.11 7.05
C CYS A 9 -2.44 10.93 6.61
N ALA A 10 -3.31 10.42 7.48
CA ALA A 10 -4.72 10.17 7.16
C ALA A 10 -5.48 11.47 6.84
N SER A 11 -5.13 12.59 7.49
CA SER A 11 -5.71 13.91 7.23
C SER A 11 -5.15 14.64 6.00
N GLN A 12 -4.19 14.02 5.29
CA GLN A 12 -3.45 14.64 4.17
C GLN A 12 -2.77 15.97 4.53
N ALA A 13 -2.41 16.17 5.81
CA ALA A 13 -1.71 17.36 6.28
C ALA A 13 -0.21 17.35 5.90
N LEU A 14 0.33 16.17 5.56
CA LEU A 14 1.70 15.98 5.10
C LEU A 14 1.75 15.95 3.58
N SER A 15 2.86 16.44 3.00
CA SER A 15 3.08 16.36 1.55
C SER A 15 3.17 14.90 1.09
N THR A 16 2.85 14.65 -0.17
CA THR A 16 2.92 13.30 -0.76
C THR A 16 4.30 12.66 -0.60
N ALA A 17 5.37 13.44 -0.69
CA ALA A 17 6.74 12.97 -0.47
C ALA A 17 7.00 12.62 1.01
N ASP A 18 6.53 13.45 1.94
CA ASP A 18 6.69 13.20 3.37
C ASP A 18 5.94 11.94 3.83
N ARG A 19 4.74 11.69 3.27
CA ARG A 19 3.98 10.46 3.56
C ARG A 19 4.73 9.22 3.07
N ALA A 20 5.26 9.25 1.84
CA ALA A 20 6.07 8.16 1.29
C ALA A 20 7.34 7.91 2.13
N GLY A 21 8.03 8.99 2.52
CA GLY A 21 9.19 8.92 3.42
C GLY A 21 8.83 8.31 4.77
N LEU A 22 7.74 8.76 5.39
CA LEU A 22 7.27 8.22 6.67
C LEU A 22 7.00 6.71 6.58
N TYR A 23 6.30 6.25 5.55
CA TYR A 23 6.08 4.82 5.34
C TYR A 23 7.39 4.05 5.23
N SER A 24 8.31 4.53 4.38
CA SER A 24 9.62 3.89 4.20
C SER A 24 10.41 3.82 5.50
N ASP A 25 10.46 4.91 6.26
CA ASP A 25 11.22 5.00 7.51
C ASP A 25 10.67 4.08 8.59
N VAL A 26 9.35 4.04 8.78
CA VAL A 26 8.73 3.24 9.85
C VAL A 26 8.93 1.74 9.59
N PHE A 27 8.90 1.30 8.33
CA PHE A 27 9.22 -0.09 7.98
C PHE A 27 10.73 -0.38 8.08
N ALA A 28 11.60 0.54 7.64
CA ALA A 28 13.05 0.38 7.79
C ALA A 28 13.48 0.28 9.28
N LEU A 29 12.83 1.05 10.16
CA LEU A 29 13.03 0.96 11.60
C LEU A 29 12.56 -0.38 12.17
N ALA A 30 11.46 -0.93 11.66
CA ALA A 30 10.98 -2.24 12.08
C ALA A 30 11.90 -3.37 11.58
N ASP A 31 12.40 -3.28 10.36
CA ASP A 31 13.41 -4.20 9.81
C ASP A 31 14.70 -4.19 10.62
N ALA A 32 15.12 -3.01 11.10
CA ALA A 32 16.27 -2.85 11.98
C ALA A 32 16.02 -3.36 13.42
N GLY A 33 14.81 -3.82 13.74
CA GLY A 33 14.41 -4.23 15.09
C GLY A 33 14.28 -3.06 16.08
N LEU A 34 14.29 -1.82 15.59
CA LEU A 34 14.15 -0.60 16.40
C LEU A 34 12.68 -0.26 16.65
N LEU A 35 11.76 -0.91 15.94
CA LEU A 35 10.33 -0.74 16.09
C LEU A 35 9.60 -2.09 15.99
N SER A 36 8.54 -2.27 16.78
CA SER A 36 7.65 -3.42 16.61
C SER A 36 6.89 -3.30 15.28
N TYR A 37 6.83 -4.39 14.52
CA TYR A 37 6.08 -4.48 13.26
C TYR A 37 4.58 -4.16 13.39
N THR A 38 4.03 -4.19 14.61
CA THR A 38 2.67 -3.71 14.88
C THR A 38 2.47 -2.24 14.48
N VAL A 39 3.49 -1.40 14.68
CA VAL A 39 3.41 0.04 14.39
C VAL A 39 3.35 0.34 12.89
N PRO A 40 4.28 -0.14 12.03
CA PRO A 40 4.17 0.07 10.59
C PRO A 40 2.91 -0.56 10.00
N LEU A 41 2.50 -1.75 10.47
CA LEU A 41 1.29 -2.41 9.97
C LEU A 41 -0.01 -1.68 10.38
N ASP A 42 -0.03 -1.05 11.56
CA ASP A 42 -1.14 -0.19 11.95
C ASP A 42 -1.15 1.10 11.10
N LEU A 43 0.02 1.68 10.83
CA LEU A 43 0.17 2.91 10.04
C LEU A 43 -0.20 2.67 8.57
N SER A 44 0.14 1.51 8.00
CA SER A 44 -0.23 1.15 6.62
C SER A 44 -1.74 1.00 6.41
N ARG A 45 -2.57 0.92 7.46
CA ARG A 45 -4.03 0.97 7.30
C ARG A 45 -4.49 2.28 6.66
N ASN A 46 -3.74 3.36 6.83
CA ASN A 46 -4.06 4.65 6.22
C ASN A 46 -3.94 4.64 4.68
N LEU A 47 -3.26 3.63 4.11
CA LEU A 47 -3.21 3.46 2.65
C LEU A 47 -4.58 3.23 2.03
N ALA A 48 -5.54 2.65 2.77
CA ALA A 48 -6.90 2.45 2.26
C ALA A 48 -7.60 3.77 1.87
N SER A 49 -7.16 4.90 2.45
CA SER A 49 -7.60 6.26 2.11
C SER A 49 -6.59 7.05 1.27
N GLU A 50 -5.45 6.46 0.91
CA GLU A 50 -4.39 7.12 0.15
C GLU A 50 -4.71 7.09 -1.36
N SER A 51 -4.72 8.26 -1.98
CA SER A 51 -5.01 8.42 -3.41
C SER A 51 -3.76 8.67 -4.25
N ASP A 52 -2.66 9.07 -3.60
CA ASP A 52 -1.45 9.46 -4.32
C ASP A 52 -0.57 8.26 -4.67
N TYR A 53 0.06 8.31 -5.84
CA TYR A 53 0.92 7.23 -6.32
C TYR A 53 2.16 7.00 -5.45
N VAL A 54 2.85 8.08 -5.08
CA VAL A 54 4.20 7.98 -4.50
C VAL A 54 4.21 7.20 -3.17
N PRO A 55 3.28 7.42 -2.23
CA PRO A 55 3.22 6.61 -1.01
C PRO A 55 2.85 5.14 -1.29
N TRP A 56 1.97 4.89 -2.25
CA TRP A 56 1.62 3.54 -2.69
C TRP A 56 2.81 2.80 -3.29
N ASP A 57 3.58 3.45 -4.17
CA ASP A 57 4.77 2.88 -4.79
C ASP A 57 5.85 2.51 -3.75
N ALA A 58 6.09 3.41 -2.78
CA ALA A 58 7.01 3.14 -1.68
C ALA A 58 6.58 1.92 -0.85
N MET A 59 5.28 1.84 -0.53
CA MET A 59 4.72 0.73 0.26
C MET A 59 4.65 -0.59 -0.48
N THR A 60 4.49 -0.52 -1.79
CA THR A 60 4.46 -1.67 -2.69
C THR A 60 5.74 -2.49 -2.54
N ALA A 61 6.92 -1.86 -2.67
CA ALA A 61 8.21 -2.55 -2.50
C ALA A 61 8.33 -3.29 -1.16
N THR A 62 7.89 -2.65 -0.07
CA THR A 62 7.84 -3.23 1.28
C THR A 62 6.94 -4.46 1.34
N PHE A 63 5.74 -4.40 0.76
CA PHE A 63 4.81 -5.53 0.76
C PHE A 63 5.35 -6.75 0.02
N VAL A 64 6.03 -6.59 -1.12
CA VAL A 64 6.72 -7.72 -1.77
C VAL A 64 7.83 -8.30 -0.90
N GLY A 65 8.56 -7.47 -0.16
CA GLY A 65 9.55 -7.93 0.81
C GLY A 65 8.93 -8.84 1.87
N ILE A 66 7.88 -8.36 2.54
CA ILE A 66 7.17 -9.11 3.58
C ILE A 66 6.51 -10.37 3.01
N GLN A 67 5.88 -10.28 1.85
CA GLN A 67 5.27 -11.42 1.17
C GLN A 67 6.30 -12.54 0.91
N ARG A 68 7.51 -12.19 0.47
CA ARG A 68 8.59 -13.17 0.25
C ARG A 68 9.06 -13.81 1.56
N LEU A 69 9.15 -13.03 2.64
CA LEU A 69 9.52 -13.54 3.96
C LEU A 69 8.46 -14.51 4.51
N LEU A 70 7.17 -14.22 4.24
CA LEU A 70 6.06 -15.01 4.73
C LEU A 70 5.68 -16.18 3.81
N ALA A 71 6.29 -16.32 2.63
CA ALA A 71 5.86 -17.25 1.57
C ALA A 71 5.71 -18.72 2.00
N SER A 72 6.48 -19.17 2.99
CA SER A 72 6.44 -20.54 3.53
C SER A 72 5.81 -20.63 4.94
N SER A 73 5.17 -19.56 5.40
CA SER A 73 4.56 -19.46 6.72
C SER A 73 3.04 -19.55 6.66
N ASP A 74 2.41 -20.00 7.74
CA ASP A 74 0.95 -20.02 7.88
C ASP A 74 0.35 -18.59 7.87
N ALA A 75 1.16 -17.57 8.16
CA ALA A 75 0.76 -16.17 8.14
C ALA A 75 0.66 -15.59 6.71
N TYR A 76 1.13 -16.31 5.68
CA TYR A 76 1.12 -15.84 4.30
C TYR A 76 -0.28 -15.42 3.86
N GLN A 77 -1.27 -16.30 4.09
CA GLN A 77 -2.65 -16.03 3.66
C GLN A 77 -3.27 -14.87 4.42
N SER A 78 -3.00 -14.73 5.72
CA SER A 78 -3.51 -13.59 6.50
C SER A 78 -2.90 -12.26 6.07
N PHE A 79 -1.60 -12.24 5.78
CA PHE A 79 -0.96 -11.05 5.20
C PHE A 79 -1.52 -10.73 3.82
N LYS A 80 -1.79 -11.78 3.04
CA LYS A 80 -2.36 -11.69 1.71
C LYS A 80 -3.76 -11.05 1.72
N ASP A 81 -4.61 -11.48 2.64
CA ASP A 81 -5.95 -10.93 2.81
C ASP A 81 -5.90 -9.48 3.32
N TYR A 82 -4.97 -9.19 4.24
CA TYR A 82 -4.74 -7.84 4.74
C TYR A 82 -4.37 -6.85 3.62
N VAL A 83 -3.36 -7.16 2.80
CA VAL A 83 -2.95 -6.26 1.71
C VAL A 83 -4.08 -6.09 0.69
N SER A 84 -4.84 -7.15 0.39
CA SER A 84 -6.02 -7.07 -0.49
C SER A 84 -7.04 -6.05 0.02
N SER A 85 -7.33 -6.06 1.33
CA SER A 85 -8.28 -5.12 1.95
C SER A 85 -7.85 -3.65 1.86
N LEU A 86 -6.55 -3.37 1.74
CA LEU A 86 -6.05 -2.00 1.57
C LEU A 86 -6.18 -1.52 0.12
N VAL A 87 -6.03 -2.44 -0.84
CA VAL A 87 -6.02 -2.13 -2.28
C VAL A 87 -7.43 -2.05 -2.86
N GLU A 88 -8.36 -2.83 -2.34
CA GLU A 88 -9.74 -2.92 -2.84
C GLU A 88 -10.45 -1.54 -2.92
N PRO A 89 -10.41 -0.65 -1.91
CA PRO A 89 -11.05 0.66 -2.01
C PRO A 89 -10.45 1.54 -3.11
N LEU A 90 -9.13 1.51 -3.26
CA LEU A 90 -8.43 2.25 -4.31
C LEU A 90 -8.82 1.72 -5.69
N TYR A 91 -8.87 0.40 -5.85
CA TYR A 91 -9.27 -0.23 -7.10
C TYR A 91 -10.72 0.11 -7.50
N CYS A 92 -11.67 0.02 -6.57
CA CYS A 92 -13.05 0.44 -6.80
C CYS A 92 -13.16 1.93 -7.14
N SER A 93 -12.36 2.79 -6.49
CA SER A 93 -12.38 4.24 -6.75
C SER A 93 -11.85 4.63 -8.14
N LEU A 94 -10.96 3.81 -8.70
CA LEU A 94 -10.38 4.01 -10.03
C LEU A 94 -11.33 3.61 -11.16
N GLY A 95 -12.51 3.05 -10.85
CA GLY A 95 -13.58 2.83 -11.82
C GLY A 95 -13.24 1.79 -12.86
N TRP A 96 -12.84 0.60 -12.43
CA TRP A 96 -12.85 -0.60 -13.30
C TRP A 96 -14.30 -1.08 -13.55
N ASP A 97 -15.17 -0.17 -14.01
CA ASP A 97 -16.32 -0.57 -14.82
C ASP A 97 -15.84 -0.52 -16.26
N GLY A 98 -16.03 -1.62 -16.99
CA GLY A 98 -15.52 -1.80 -18.36
C GLY A 98 -16.11 -0.84 -19.42
N GLU A 99 -16.75 0.26 -19.03
CA GLU A 99 -17.39 1.21 -19.93
C GLU A 99 -17.10 2.66 -19.54
N GLY A 100 -16.32 3.33 -20.40
CA GLY A 100 -16.40 4.78 -20.59
C GLY A 100 -15.52 5.64 -19.69
N ASP A 101 -14.37 6.05 -20.22
CA ASP A 101 -14.09 7.46 -20.54
C ASP A 101 -12.57 7.69 -20.67
N HIS A 102 -12.14 8.09 -21.85
CA HIS A 102 -10.75 7.99 -22.29
C HIS A 102 -9.87 9.16 -21.83
N LEU A 103 -10.39 10.10 -21.03
CA LEU A 103 -9.73 11.38 -20.75
C LEU A 103 -9.31 11.63 -19.29
N ARG A 104 -9.42 10.65 -18.40
CA ARG A 104 -8.93 10.77 -17.00
C ARG A 104 -7.55 10.12 -16.76
N ARG A 105 -6.81 9.86 -17.85
CA ARG A 105 -5.82 8.78 -17.97
C ARG A 105 -4.34 9.14 -17.68
N SER A 106 -3.98 10.31 -17.14
CA SER A 106 -2.55 10.64 -16.97
C SER A 106 -1.93 10.30 -15.61
N GLY A 107 -2.69 10.32 -14.50
CA GLY A 107 -2.19 9.98 -13.16
C GLY A 107 -2.61 8.59 -12.67
N SER A 108 -3.86 8.21 -12.94
CA SER A 108 -4.43 6.91 -12.60
C SER A 108 -3.81 5.74 -13.36
N SER A 109 -3.20 5.97 -14.53
CA SER A 109 -2.64 4.89 -15.36
C SER A 109 -1.45 4.20 -14.69
N THR A 110 -0.48 4.95 -14.14
CA THR A 110 0.73 4.33 -13.57
C THR A 110 0.46 3.58 -12.27
N ILE A 111 -0.39 4.15 -11.40
CA ILE A 111 -0.90 3.49 -10.19
C ILE A 111 -1.64 2.22 -10.59
N CYS A 112 -2.58 2.33 -11.53
CA CYS A 112 -3.38 1.21 -12.01
C CYS A 112 -2.49 0.13 -12.63
N PHE A 113 -1.48 0.46 -13.45
CA PHE A 113 -0.55 -0.53 -13.98
C PHE A 113 0.28 -1.23 -12.90
N HIS A 114 0.72 -0.53 -11.85
CA HIS A 114 1.50 -1.15 -10.78
C HIS A 114 0.65 -1.99 -9.83
N ILE A 115 -0.53 -1.52 -9.48
CA ILE A 115 -1.51 -2.26 -8.67
C ILE A 115 -2.06 -3.45 -9.45
N ASP A 116 -2.41 -3.27 -10.73
CA ASP A 116 -2.82 -4.37 -11.61
C ASP A 116 -1.69 -5.37 -11.79
N LYS A 117 -0.44 -4.93 -12.01
CA LYS A 117 0.71 -5.85 -12.02
C LYS A 117 0.90 -6.58 -10.68
N TYR A 118 0.68 -5.92 -9.55
CA TYR A 118 0.68 -6.55 -8.23
C TYR A 118 -0.44 -7.58 -8.10
N MET A 119 -1.67 -7.23 -8.49
CA MET A 119 -2.84 -8.11 -8.46
C MET A 119 -2.72 -9.26 -9.47
N GLN A 120 -2.14 -9.05 -10.65
CA GLN A 120 -1.85 -10.07 -11.67
C GLN A 120 -0.81 -11.07 -11.18
N LEU A 121 0.29 -10.59 -10.56
CA LEU A 121 1.25 -11.45 -9.87
C LEU A 121 0.61 -12.26 -8.72
N TYR A 122 -0.52 -11.78 -8.19
CA TYR A 122 -1.24 -12.38 -7.07
C TYR A 122 -2.35 -13.36 -7.48
N LEU A 123 -3.01 -13.09 -8.61
CA LEU A 123 -4.08 -13.90 -9.20
C LEU A 123 -3.51 -15.00 -10.12
N SER A 124 -2.31 -14.85 -10.68
CA SER A 124 -1.66 -15.87 -11.53
C SER A 124 -1.10 -17.07 -10.77
N THR A 125 -1.43 -17.24 -9.49
CA THR A 125 -1.07 -18.42 -8.69
C THR A 125 -2.25 -19.39 -8.49
N TYR A 126 -3.35 -19.20 -9.22
CA TYR A 126 -4.44 -20.16 -9.38
C TYR A 126 -4.56 -20.64 -10.82
#